data_AF-A0A6L9QMS7-F1
#
_entry.id   AF-A0A6L9QMS7-F1
#
_cell.length_a   1.000
_cell.length_b   1.000
_cell.length_c   1.000
_cell.angle_alpha   90.00
_cell.angle_beta   90.00
_cell.angle_gamma   90.00
#
_symmetry.space_group_name_H-M   'P 1'
#
loop_
_entity.id
_entity.type
_entity.pdbx_description
1 polymer ?
#
loop_
_entity_poly.entity_id
_entity_poly.type
_entity_poly.pdbx_seq_one_letter_code
_entity_poly.pdbx_strand_id
1 'polypeptide(L)'
;MTPDATREGAAQFTARLLATAAAPLDPASADGPRVLHWPGRKLLVQRGDTELVVRDLEGTGAETRFPAPWPRRYGSVAVSPAGDVAVFAGVHALRAVDSTGAVLWEIHHGCWSAAVCTTAHASFSEYADDYHHGHADSGSAAFSSDGKVLWAHVRSHTGHDTEEEWLILNAADGSLLARAATMTVGSGSYHFPHPDPAYMGLSIAEGEETSPVLWGRWDGTQLTVQRFIEEVFLAVSPSGEHFLTTDTGQWALYLHQAEDGTELRRLNAQDAVPPPPGDDRARWDFEAAFPYDDTAVAGTEHHAETPRHWLIAPGTMTLRGSVVYPLPVSGPPLSAGKDAWCTLSKDQTSLHLWDLPNRE
;
A
#
# COMPACT_ATOMS: atom_id res chain seq x y z
N MET A 1 31.84 14.74 -30.58
CA MET A 1 30.85 14.14 -29.67
C MET A 1 31.63 13.73 -28.44
N THR A 2 31.61 14.59 -27.44
CA THR A 2 32.46 14.52 -26.24
C THR A 2 31.89 13.47 -25.29
N PRO A 3 32.70 12.64 -24.63
CA PRO A 3 32.21 11.71 -23.62
C PRO A 3 31.81 12.46 -22.36
N ASP A 4 30.69 11.99 -21.83
CA ASP A 4 30.17 12.03 -20.46
C ASP A 4 31.10 12.60 -19.37
N ALA A 5 30.59 13.63 -18.68
CA ALA A 5 31.18 14.18 -17.47
C ALA A 5 30.05 14.39 -16.44
N THR A 6 29.97 13.44 -15.51
CA THR A 6 29.62 13.65 -14.09
C THR A 6 28.27 14.30 -13.78
N ARG A 7 27.29 13.48 -13.37
CA ARG A 7 26.49 13.79 -12.17
C ARG A 7 27.06 13.07 -10.93
N GLU A 8 28.39 13.01 -10.82
CA GLU A 8 29.08 12.80 -9.54
C GLU A 8 28.97 14.12 -8.76
N GLY A 9 27.99 14.23 -7.87
CA GLY A 9 27.76 15.47 -7.10
C GLY A 9 26.34 15.68 -6.58
N ALA A 10 25.42 14.72 -6.74
CA ALA A 10 24.15 14.78 -6.04
C ALA A 10 24.43 14.84 -4.53
N ALA A 11 23.80 15.80 -3.83
CA ALA A 11 23.93 15.91 -2.39
C ALA A 11 23.54 14.57 -1.73
N GLN A 12 24.24 14.20 -0.67
CA GLN A 12 23.97 12.99 0.08
C GLN A 12 23.37 13.35 1.43
N PHE A 13 22.27 12.68 1.77
CA PHE A 13 21.58 12.86 3.03
C PHE A 13 21.65 11.57 3.84
N THR A 14 22.32 11.64 4.99
CA THR A 14 22.42 10.48 5.89
C THR A 14 21.11 10.30 6.64
N ALA A 15 20.44 9.18 6.41
CA ALA A 15 19.29 8.76 7.20
C ALA A 15 19.75 8.43 8.63
N ARG A 16 18.95 8.83 9.62
CA ARG A 16 19.16 8.42 11.01
C ARG A 16 18.21 7.28 11.34
N LEU A 17 18.76 6.23 11.95
CA LEU A 17 17.96 5.12 12.46
C LEU A 17 17.20 5.59 13.70
N LEU A 18 15.87 5.59 13.63
CA LEU A 18 15.00 5.83 14.78
C LEU A 18 14.85 4.58 15.63
N ALA A 19 14.54 3.46 14.98
CA ALA A 19 14.30 2.19 15.64
C ALA A 19 14.49 1.02 14.68
N THR A 20 14.70 -0.17 15.24
CA THR A 20 14.62 -1.44 14.51
C THR A 20 13.57 -2.30 15.19
N ALA A 21 12.62 -2.81 14.41
CA ALA A 21 11.58 -3.71 14.87
C ALA A 21 11.79 -5.09 14.26
N ALA A 22 11.83 -6.12 15.10
CA ALA A 22 11.88 -7.51 14.63
C ALA A 22 10.53 -7.92 14.04
N ALA A 23 10.57 -8.59 12.89
CA ALA A 23 9.43 -9.25 12.29
C ALA A 23 8.85 -10.27 13.29
N PRO A 24 7.54 -10.23 13.61
CA PRO A 24 6.95 -11.15 14.57
C PRO A 24 6.83 -12.60 14.08
N LEU A 25 6.88 -12.84 12.77
CA LEU A 25 6.71 -14.15 12.13
C LEU A 25 7.91 -14.53 11.26
N ASP A 26 8.07 -15.84 11.04
CA ASP A 26 9.11 -16.40 10.17
C ASP A 26 8.86 -16.00 8.70
N PRO A 27 9.83 -15.33 8.03
CA PRO A 27 9.73 -14.93 6.62
C PRO A 27 9.44 -16.08 5.64
N ALA A 28 9.73 -17.34 5.99
CA ALA A 28 9.39 -18.50 5.15
C ALA A 28 7.87 -18.72 5.05
N SER A 29 7.11 -18.28 6.06
CA SER A 29 5.68 -18.56 6.23
C SER A 29 4.82 -17.29 6.36
N ALA A 30 5.41 -16.13 6.10
CA ALA A 30 4.77 -14.83 6.25
C ALA A 30 5.21 -13.86 5.16
N ASP A 31 4.39 -12.84 4.94
CA ASP A 31 4.76 -11.68 4.14
C ASP A 31 5.81 -10.83 4.89
N GLY A 32 6.45 -9.91 4.17
CA GLY A 32 7.30 -8.90 4.80
C GLY A 32 6.50 -8.05 5.80
N PRO A 33 7.07 -7.68 6.96
CA PRO A 33 6.38 -6.83 7.92
C PRO A 33 6.14 -5.44 7.34
N ARG A 34 4.99 -4.84 7.65
CA ARG A 34 4.58 -3.50 7.20
C ARG A 34 4.24 -2.62 8.40
N VAL A 35 4.36 -1.31 8.23
CA VAL A 35 3.88 -0.33 9.22
C VAL A 35 2.57 0.25 8.73
N LEU A 36 1.49 0.00 9.47
CA LEU A 36 0.25 0.74 9.31
C LEU A 36 0.31 2.00 10.18
N HIS A 37 -0.17 3.12 9.66
CA HIS A 37 -0.05 4.40 10.35
C HIS A 37 -1.29 5.28 10.16
N TRP A 38 -1.61 6.01 11.23
CA TRP A 38 -2.65 7.03 11.29
C TRP A 38 -2.17 8.18 12.17
N PRO A 39 -2.87 9.33 12.20
CA PRO A 39 -2.55 10.40 13.14
C PRO A 39 -2.44 9.88 14.58
N GLY A 40 -1.22 9.89 15.14
CA GLY A 40 -0.94 9.48 16.53
C GLY A 40 -0.84 7.97 16.78
N ARG A 41 -0.81 7.12 15.74
CA ARG A 41 -0.76 5.66 15.90
C ARG A 41 0.08 4.99 14.82
N LYS A 42 0.95 4.05 15.20
CA LYS A 42 1.68 3.16 14.28
C LYS A 42 1.64 1.73 14.77
N LEU A 43 1.31 0.80 13.87
CA LEU A 43 1.26 -0.63 14.14
C LEU A 43 2.22 -1.35 13.19
N LEU A 44 3.06 -2.23 13.73
CA LEU A 44 3.76 -3.23 12.94
C LEU A 44 2.82 -4.40 12.69
N VAL A 45 2.61 -4.74 11.43
CA VAL A 45 1.70 -5.82 11.03
C VAL A 45 2.46 -6.82 10.16
N GLN A 46 2.27 -8.11 10.42
CA GLN A 46 2.80 -9.17 9.57
C GLN A 46 1.79 -10.29 9.42
N ARG A 47 1.53 -10.67 8.17
CA ARG A 47 0.56 -11.68 7.78
C ARG A 47 1.27 -13.01 7.51
N GLY A 48 0.94 -14.04 8.30
CA GLY A 48 1.37 -15.42 8.08
C GLY A 48 0.31 -16.27 7.40
N ASP A 49 0.59 -17.56 7.18
CA ASP A 49 -0.41 -18.50 6.67
C ASP A 49 -1.51 -18.80 7.69
N THR A 50 -1.18 -18.87 8.97
CA THR A 50 -2.12 -19.31 10.03
C THR A 50 -2.59 -18.19 10.93
N GLU A 51 -1.92 -17.04 10.91
CA GLU A 51 -2.25 -15.91 11.77
C GLU A 51 -1.86 -14.57 11.15
N LEU A 52 -2.33 -13.50 11.78
CA LEU A 52 -1.87 -12.13 11.61
C LEU A 52 -1.34 -11.66 12.96
N VAL A 53 -0.16 -11.04 12.99
CA VAL A 53 0.40 -10.44 14.20
C VAL A 53 0.45 -8.93 14.06
N VAL A 54 -0.04 -8.24 15.08
CA VAL A 54 -0.11 -6.79 15.18
C VAL A 54 0.63 -6.36 16.44
N ARG A 55 1.61 -5.47 16.31
CA ARG A 55 2.37 -4.92 17.44
C ARG A 55 2.31 -3.41 17.44
N ASP A 56 1.99 -2.83 18.59
CA ASP A 56 2.02 -1.39 18.80
C ASP A 56 3.46 -0.85 18.81
N LEU A 57 3.78 0.11 17.95
CA LEU A 57 5.11 0.72 17.88
C LEU A 57 5.28 2.00 18.70
N GLU A 58 4.18 2.66 19.07
CA GLU A 58 4.20 3.95 19.78
C GLU A 58 3.79 3.83 21.26
N GLY A 59 3.07 2.76 21.60
CA GLY A 59 2.61 2.49 22.96
C GLY A 59 3.47 1.49 23.72
N THR A 60 2.82 0.48 24.30
CA THR A 60 3.45 -0.46 25.25
C THR A 60 4.26 -1.57 24.58
N GLY A 61 4.28 -1.64 23.25
CA GLY A 61 4.80 -2.80 22.53
C GLY A 61 3.89 -4.03 22.60
N ALA A 62 2.63 -3.86 23.02
CA ALA A 62 1.66 -4.95 23.10
C ALA A 62 1.46 -5.62 21.74
N GLU A 63 1.38 -6.94 21.77
CA GLU A 63 1.18 -7.79 20.60
C GLU A 63 -0.20 -8.43 20.65
N THR A 64 -0.95 -8.28 19.56
CA THR A 64 -2.25 -8.92 19.34
C THR A 64 -2.10 -9.89 18.17
N ARG A 65 -2.70 -11.07 18.29
CA ARG A 65 -2.69 -12.11 17.26
C ARG A 65 -4.11 -12.42 16.83
N PHE A 66 -4.31 -12.63 15.54
CA PHE A 66 -5.61 -12.98 14.95
C PHE A 66 -5.47 -14.30 14.19
N PRO A 67 -6.26 -15.32 14.51
CA PRO A 67 -6.33 -16.53 13.71
C PRO A 67 -6.75 -16.22 12.27
N ALA A 68 -6.03 -16.81 11.32
CA ALA A 68 -6.32 -16.65 9.92
C ALA A 68 -7.44 -17.58 9.45
N PRO A 69 -8.47 -17.06 8.76
CA PRO A 69 -9.51 -17.92 8.19
C PRO A 69 -9.03 -18.70 6.94
N TRP A 70 -7.96 -18.27 6.29
CA TRP A 70 -7.30 -18.92 5.15
C TRP A 70 -5.81 -18.54 5.09
N PRO A 71 -4.94 -19.25 4.34
CA PRO A 71 -3.54 -18.87 4.12
C PRO A 71 -3.36 -17.52 3.42
N ARG A 72 -2.17 -16.90 3.58
CA ARG A 72 -1.90 -15.54 3.06
C ARG A 72 -2.01 -15.43 1.53
N ARG A 73 -1.79 -16.54 0.80
CA ARG A 73 -1.94 -16.57 -0.66
C ARG A 73 -3.39 -16.39 -1.15
N TYR A 74 -4.40 -16.49 -0.28
CA TYR A 74 -5.81 -16.38 -0.65
C TYR A 74 -6.41 -15.01 -0.37
N GLY A 75 -5.61 -13.95 -0.45
CA GLY A 75 -6.06 -12.57 -0.37
C GLY A 75 -5.27 -11.72 0.62
N SER A 76 -5.81 -10.55 0.95
CA SER A 76 -5.13 -9.52 1.74
C SER A 76 -5.77 -9.33 3.11
N VAL A 77 -5.23 -8.39 3.89
CA VAL A 77 -5.66 -8.13 5.26
C VAL A 77 -5.61 -6.65 5.62
N ALA A 78 -6.57 -6.20 6.41
CA ALA A 78 -6.64 -4.88 7.02
C ALA A 78 -6.75 -5.00 8.55
N VAL A 79 -6.25 -4.00 9.26
CA VAL A 79 -6.32 -3.94 10.73
C VAL A 79 -6.92 -2.59 11.14
N SER A 80 -7.82 -2.60 12.12
CA SER A 80 -8.40 -1.37 12.67
C SER A 80 -7.31 -0.48 13.27
N PRO A 81 -7.48 0.86 13.30
CA PRO A 81 -6.52 1.75 13.97
C PRO A 81 -6.28 1.41 15.45
N ALA A 82 -7.29 0.84 16.12
CA ALA A 82 -7.20 0.36 17.50
C ALA A 82 -6.38 -0.93 17.64
N GLY A 83 -6.18 -1.69 16.56
CA GLY A 83 -5.42 -2.95 16.57
C GLY A 83 -6.18 -4.14 17.19
N ASP A 84 -7.50 -4.04 17.26
CA ASP A 84 -8.40 -4.98 17.94
C ASP A 84 -9.32 -5.77 16.99
N VAL A 85 -9.40 -5.37 15.72
CA VAL A 85 -10.15 -6.04 14.66
C VAL A 85 -9.27 -6.23 13.43
N ALA A 86 -9.32 -7.43 12.85
CA ALA A 86 -8.69 -7.74 11.57
C ALA A 86 -9.77 -8.10 10.54
N VAL A 87 -9.64 -7.56 9.32
CA VAL A 87 -10.50 -7.92 8.19
C VAL A 87 -9.65 -8.63 7.16
N PHE A 88 -10.00 -9.88 6.87
CA PHE A 88 -9.38 -10.67 5.81
C PHE A 88 -10.22 -10.51 4.54
N ALA A 89 -9.59 -9.97 3.48
CA ALA A 89 -10.21 -9.83 2.17
C ALA A 89 -9.79 -11.04 1.31
N GLY A 90 -10.65 -12.07 1.31
CA GLY A 90 -10.34 -13.36 0.72
C GLY A 90 -10.78 -13.53 -0.73
N VAL A 91 -10.61 -14.73 -1.25
CA VAL A 91 -11.05 -15.08 -2.62
C VAL A 91 -12.58 -15.00 -2.80
N HIS A 92 -13.38 -15.20 -1.77
CA HIS A 92 -14.86 -15.23 -1.87
C HIS A 92 -15.61 -14.38 -0.84
N ALA A 93 -14.91 -13.85 0.17
CA ALA A 93 -15.54 -13.12 1.26
C ALA A 93 -14.59 -12.11 1.92
N LEU A 94 -15.17 -11.05 2.46
CA LEU A 94 -14.58 -10.22 3.50
C LEU A 94 -14.99 -10.80 4.86
N ARG A 95 -14.03 -11.08 5.74
CA ARG A 95 -14.30 -11.60 7.08
C ARG A 95 -13.62 -10.76 8.15
N ALA A 96 -14.41 -10.12 9.02
CA ALA A 96 -13.91 -9.45 10.20
C ALA A 96 -13.85 -10.39 11.39
N VAL A 97 -12.73 -10.39 12.11
CA VAL A 97 -12.53 -11.19 13.31
C VAL A 97 -11.90 -10.39 14.43
N ASP A 98 -12.15 -10.81 15.66
CA ASP A 98 -11.39 -10.38 16.82
C ASP A 98 -10.13 -11.25 17.06
N SER A 99 -9.35 -10.89 18.08
CA SER A 99 -8.13 -11.62 18.46
C SER A 99 -8.35 -13.08 18.90
N THR A 100 -9.58 -13.47 19.23
CA THR A 100 -9.92 -14.87 19.53
C THR A 100 -10.21 -15.69 18.27
N GLY A 101 -10.35 -15.02 17.12
CA GLY A 101 -10.80 -15.60 15.86
C GLY A 101 -12.32 -15.66 15.72
N ALA A 102 -13.08 -15.05 16.66
CA ALA A 102 -14.52 -14.97 16.53
C ALA A 102 -14.90 -14.04 15.38
N VAL A 103 -15.78 -14.51 14.49
CA VAL A 103 -16.29 -13.72 13.38
C VAL A 103 -17.24 -12.66 13.91
N LEU A 104 -16.89 -11.39 13.67
CA LEU A 104 -17.73 -10.24 14.02
C LEU A 104 -18.79 -10.02 12.94
N TRP A 105 -18.39 -10.13 11.68
CA TRP A 105 -19.26 -10.08 10.51
C TRP A 105 -18.54 -10.67 9.29
N GLU A 106 -19.31 -11.07 8.28
CA GLU A 106 -18.83 -11.60 7.00
C GLU A 106 -19.70 -11.11 5.84
N ILE A 107 -19.07 -10.76 4.72
CA ILE A 107 -19.73 -10.38 3.47
C ILE A 107 -19.18 -11.25 2.35
N HIS A 108 -20.05 -12.00 1.69
CA HIS A 108 -19.70 -12.77 0.51
C HIS A 108 -19.70 -11.88 -0.73
N HIS A 109 -18.76 -12.16 -1.63
CA HIS A 109 -18.61 -11.46 -2.90
C HIS A 109 -18.29 -12.47 -4.03
N GLY A 110 -18.17 -12.01 -5.27
CA GLY A 110 -17.80 -12.88 -6.39
C GLY A 110 -16.43 -13.53 -6.19
N CYS A 111 -16.24 -14.77 -6.67
CA CYS A 111 -14.97 -15.48 -6.53
C CYS A 111 -13.86 -14.82 -7.36
N TRP A 112 -12.72 -14.46 -6.78
CA TRP A 112 -11.61 -13.87 -7.53
C TRP A 112 -10.97 -14.79 -8.59
N SER A 113 -11.28 -16.10 -8.58
CA SER A 113 -10.87 -17.04 -9.65
C SER A 113 -11.80 -16.99 -10.87
N ALA A 114 -12.33 -15.80 -11.22
CA ALA A 114 -13.46 -15.60 -12.12
C ALA A 114 -13.31 -16.24 -13.50
N ALA A 115 -12.09 -16.19 -14.05
CA ALA A 115 -11.75 -16.73 -15.37
C ALA A 115 -12.09 -18.22 -15.50
N VAL A 116 -12.13 -18.93 -14.37
CA VAL A 116 -12.39 -20.38 -14.32
C VAL A 116 -13.46 -20.77 -13.29
N CYS A 117 -13.90 -19.85 -12.43
CA CYS A 117 -14.86 -20.09 -11.36
C CYS A 117 -15.91 -18.99 -11.29
N THR A 118 -17.15 -19.35 -11.61
CA THR A 118 -18.34 -18.51 -11.42
C THR A 118 -19.15 -18.93 -10.18
N THR A 119 -18.60 -19.83 -9.37
CA THR A 119 -19.30 -20.39 -8.20
C THR A 119 -19.28 -19.42 -7.03
N ALA A 120 -20.44 -19.27 -6.40
CA ALA A 120 -20.57 -18.62 -5.10
C ALA A 120 -20.10 -19.58 -4.00
N HIS A 121 -18.87 -19.41 -3.54
CA HIS A 121 -18.34 -20.22 -2.44
C HIS A 121 -18.90 -19.79 -1.10
N ALA A 122 -19.29 -20.77 -0.28
CA ALA A 122 -19.72 -20.53 1.10
C ALA A 122 -18.56 -20.64 2.09
N SER A 123 -17.47 -21.32 1.72
CA SER A 123 -16.31 -21.46 2.58
C SER A 123 -15.00 -21.69 1.82
N PHE A 124 -13.88 -21.36 2.47
CA PHE A 124 -12.53 -21.67 1.99
C PHE A 124 -12.30 -23.16 1.73
N SER A 125 -12.92 -24.04 2.52
CA SER A 125 -12.70 -25.49 2.44
C SER A 125 -13.11 -26.10 1.10
N GLU A 126 -13.98 -25.44 0.34
CA GLU A 126 -14.44 -25.89 -0.97
C GLU A 126 -13.34 -25.85 -2.05
N TYR A 127 -12.31 -25.00 -1.86
CA TYR A 127 -11.27 -24.77 -2.86
C TYR A 127 -9.85 -24.74 -2.27
N ALA A 128 -9.67 -25.13 -1.01
CA ALA A 128 -8.39 -25.03 -0.29
C ALA A 128 -7.22 -25.72 -1.03
N ASP A 129 -7.52 -26.81 -1.74
CA ASP A 129 -6.55 -27.61 -2.51
C ASP A 129 -6.68 -27.39 -4.02
N ASP A 130 -7.50 -26.43 -4.46
CA ASP A 130 -7.69 -26.13 -5.87
C ASP A 130 -6.56 -25.25 -6.41
N TYR A 131 -5.95 -25.70 -7.52
CA TYR A 131 -4.82 -25.03 -8.15
C TYR A 131 -5.19 -23.61 -8.63
N HIS A 132 -6.37 -23.44 -9.21
CA HIS A 132 -6.76 -22.15 -9.77
C HIS A 132 -7.06 -21.12 -8.69
N HIS A 133 -7.73 -21.52 -7.61
CA HIS A 133 -7.97 -20.61 -6.50
C HIS A 133 -6.69 -20.24 -5.75
N GLY A 134 -5.67 -21.11 -5.78
CA GLY A 134 -4.34 -20.80 -5.24
C GLY A 134 -3.59 -19.69 -5.99
N HIS A 135 -4.05 -19.31 -7.18
CA HIS A 135 -3.52 -18.25 -8.04
C HIS A 135 -4.62 -17.28 -8.47
N ALA A 136 -5.71 -17.19 -7.69
CA ALA A 136 -6.78 -16.24 -7.96
C ALA A 136 -6.25 -14.81 -7.87
N ASP A 137 -6.90 -13.92 -8.61
CA ASP A 137 -6.75 -12.49 -8.42
C ASP A 137 -7.17 -12.10 -6.98
N SER A 138 -7.01 -10.82 -6.63
CA SER A 138 -7.35 -10.40 -5.27
C SER A 138 -7.85 -8.97 -5.18
N GLY A 139 -8.73 -8.77 -4.20
CA GLY A 139 -9.13 -7.47 -3.72
C GLY A 139 -8.34 -7.05 -2.48
N SER A 140 -8.66 -5.86 -2.00
CA SER A 140 -8.06 -5.30 -0.78
C SER A 140 -9.10 -4.61 0.09
N ALA A 141 -8.72 -4.33 1.33
CA ALA A 141 -9.50 -3.50 2.22
C ALA A 141 -8.59 -2.59 3.05
N ALA A 142 -9.13 -1.46 3.52
CA ALA A 142 -8.48 -0.61 4.51
C ALA A 142 -9.50 0.16 5.35
N PHE A 143 -9.14 0.40 6.61
CA PHE A 143 -9.92 1.23 7.51
C PHE A 143 -9.65 2.71 7.25
N SER A 144 -10.68 3.54 7.42
CA SER A 144 -10.53 4.99 7.59
C SER A 144 -9.67 5.29 8.82
N SER A 145 -9.08 6.49 8.87
CA SER A 145 -8.17 6.86 9.96
C SER A 145 -8.81 6.91 11.34
N ASP A 146 -10.14 7.06 11.40
CA ASP A 146 -10.91 7.01 12.63
C ASP A 146 -11.49 5.61 12.93
N GLY A 147 -11.26 4.63 12.06
CA GLY A 147 -11.67 3.23 12.22
C GLY A 147 -13.16 2.97 12.09
N LYS A 148 -13.99 3.97 11.74
CA LYS A 148 -15.45 3.81 11.69
C LYS A 148 -15.94 3.19 10.39
N VAL A 149 -15.18 3.34 9.32
CA VAL A 149 -15.53 2.89 7.98
C VAL A 149 -14.43 2.00 7.44
N LEU A 150 -14.83 0.95 6.72
CA LEU A 150 -13.94 0.11 5.95
C LEU A 150 -14.21 0.34 4.47
N TRP A 151 -13.16 0.60 3.70
CA TRP A 151 -13.18 0.61 2.25
C TRP A 151 -12.73 -0.76 1.76
N ALA A 152 -13.44 -1.36 0.80
CA ALA A 152 -13.11 -2.69 0.29
C ALA A 152 -13.29 -2.77 -1.23
N HIS A 153 -12.29 -3.29 -1.93
CA HIS A 153 -12.37 -3.63 -3.34
C HIS A 153 -12.72 -5.12 -3.45
N VAL A 154 -13.87 -5.43 -4.03
CA VAL A 154 -14.40 -6.79 -4.15
C VAL A 154 -14.96 -7.01 -5.54
N ARG A 155 -15.12 -8.28 -5.93
CA ARG A 155 -15.92 -8.62 -7.11
C ARG A 155 -17.41 -8.62 -6.78
N SER A 156 -18.22 -8.03 -7.63
CA SER A 156 -19.67 -8.08 -7.50
C SER A 156 -20.18 -9.52 -7.51
N HIS A 157 -21.19 -9.78 -6.68
CA HIS A 157 -21.94 -11.03 -6.69
C HIS A 157 -23.13 -10.98 -7.68
N THR A 158 -23.49 -9.78 -8.15
CA THR A 158 -24.73 -9.55 -8.91
C THR A 158 -24.41 -9.23 -10.36
N GLY A 159 -24.75 -10.15 -11.27
CA GLY A 159 -24.61 -9.95 -12.72
C GLY A 159 -24.04 -11.17 -13.43
N HIS A 160 -24.10 -11.16 -14.76
CA HIS A 160 -23.38 -12.14 -15.60
C HIS A 160 -21.94 -11.69 -15.90
N ASP A 161 -21.62 -10.42 -15.66
CA ASP A 161 -20.31 -9.84 -15.91
C ASP A 161 -19.44 -9.84 -14.66
N THR A 162 -18.13 -9.91 -14.90
CA THR A 162 -17.11 -10.05 -13.87
C THR A 162 -16.82 -8.73 -13.14
N GLU A 163 -17.83 -7.91 -12.89
CA GLU A 163 -17.69 -6.53 -12.41
C GLU A 163 -17.05 -6.44 -11.02
N GLU A 164 -16.22 -5.42 -10.85
CA GLU A 164 -15.54 -5.07 -9.61
C GLU A 164 -16.18 -3.83 -8.97
N GLU A 165 -16.29 -3.85 -7.65
CA GLU A 165 -16.92 -2.81 -6.85
C GLU A 165 -15.97 -2.31 -5.76
N TRP A 166 -16.01 -0.99 -5.51
CA TRP A 166 -15.40 -0.37 -4.36
C TRP A 166 -16.48 -0.02 -3.34
N LEU A 167 -16.52 -0.79 -2.25
CA LEU A 167 -17.50 -0.70 -1.20
C LEU A 167 -17.02 0.19 -0.07
N ILE A 168 -17.99 0.86 0.56
CA ILE A 168 -17.85 1.55 1.83
C ILE A 168 -18.75 0.85 2.83
N LEU A 169 -18.16 0.33 3.88
CA LEU A 169 -18.82 -0.50 4.88
C LEU A 169 -18.70 0.17 6.25
N ASN A 170 -19.73 0.03 7.08
CA ASN A 170 -19.61 0.31 8.50
C ASN A 170 -18.67 -0.74 9.13
N ALA A 171 -17.59 -0.28 9.74
CA ALA A 171 -16.57 -1.15 10.31
C ALA A 171 -17.11 -2.05 11.45
N ALA A 172 -18.14 -1.59 12.16
CA ALA A 172 -18.65 -2.28 13.35
C ALA A 172 -19.46 -3.55 13.02
N ASP A 173 -20.22 -3.53 11.91
CA ASP A 173 -21.19 -4.58 11.58
C ASP A 173 -21.14 -5.05 10.12
N GLY A 174 -20.27 -4.47 9.29
CA GLY A 174 -20.15 -4.80 7.87
C GLY A 174 -21.32 -4.29 7.02
N SER A 175 -22.21 -3.46 7.55
CA SER A 175 -23.33 -2.92 6.77
C SER A 175 -22.83 -2.03 5.63
N LEU A 176 -23.40 -2.22 4.44
CA LEU A 176 -23.05 -1.43 3.26
C LEU A 176 -23.59 0.00 3.37
N LEU A 177 -22.70 0.97 3.24
CA LEU A 177 -23.01 2.40 3.26
C LEU A 177 -23.06 3.00 1.84
N ALA A 178 -22.09 2.65 0.99
CA ALA A 178 -22.02 3.09 -0.40
C ALA A 178 -21.22 2.10 -1.26
N ARG A 179 -21.35 2.21 -2.58
CA ARG A 179 -20.59 1.45 -3.57
C ARG A 179 -20.32 2.27 -4.81
N ALA A 180 -19.24 1.97 -5.51
CA ALA A 180 -18.96 2.45 -6.86
C ALA A 180 -18.41 1.31 -7.71
N ALA A 181 -18.75 1.28 -9.00
CA ALA A 181 -18.07 0.39 -9.95
C ALA A 181 -16.64 0.90 -10.16
N THR A 182 -15.66 0.00 -10.14
CA THR A 182 -14.27 0.36 -10.45
C THR A 182 -14.03 0.47 -11.96
N MET A 183 -14.86 -0.23 -12.75
CA MET A 183 -14.72 -0.36 -14.20
C MET A 183 -13.32 -0.88 -14.58
N THR A 184 -12.90 -1.95 -13.89
CA THR A 184 -11.61 -2.63 -14.03
C THR A 184 -11.78 -4.14 -14.11
N VAL A 185 -10.69 -4.80 -14.52
CA VAL A 185 -10.46 -6.24 -14.32
C VAL A 185 -9.10 -6.39 -13.61
N GLY A 186 -9.12 -6.27 -12.30
CA GLY A 186 -7.95 -6.24 -11.44
C GLY A 186 -7.42 -7.64 -11.10
N SER A 187 -6.11 -7.81 -11.25
CA SER A 187 -5.34 -8.94 -10.71
C SER A 187 -4.97 -8.80 -9.22
N GLY A 188 -5.02 -7.57 -8.72
CA GLY A 188 -4.69 -7.20 -7.35
C GLY A 188 -5.06 -5.75 -7.07
N SER A 189 -5.16 -5.37 -5.79
CA SER A 189 -5.35 -3.96 -5.44
C SER A 189 -4.74 -3.58 -4.09
N TYR A 190 -4.51 -2.27 -3.90
CA TYR A 190 -3.88 -1.71 -2.71
C TYR A 190 -4.56 -0.41 -2.30
N HIS A 191 -4.99 -0.32 -1.04
CA HIS A 191 -5.59 0.88 -0.47
C HIS A 191 -4.54 1.78 0.21
N PHE A 192 -4.73 3.09 0.09
CA PHE A 192 -3.87 4.12 0.65
C PHE A 192 -4.70 5.05 1.56
N PRO A 193 -4.73 4.79 2.88
CA PRO A 193 -5.48 5.60 3.82
C PRO A 193 -5.01 7.05 3.86
N HIS A 194 -5.97 7.97 3.87
CA HIS A 194 -5.72 9.39 4.04
C HIS A 194 -5.86 9.81 5.52
N PRO A 195 -5.15 10.85 6.00
CA PRO A 195 -5.28 11.35 7.36
C PRO A 195 -6.71 11.80 7.74
N ASP A 196 -7.41 12.49 6.83
CA ASP A 196 -8.88 12.71 6.90
C ASP A 196 -9.60 11.39 6.55
N PRO A 197 -10.44 10.84 7.46
CA PRO A 197 -11.12 9.56 7.26
C PRO A 197 -12.13 9.55 6.10
N ALA A 198 -12.49 10.72 5.56
CA ALA A 198 -13.39 10.83 4.41
C ALA A 198 -12.75 10.35 3.10
N TYR A 199 -11.41 10.27 3.02
CA TYR A 199 -10.70 9.97 1.78
C TYR A 199 -9.99 8.62 1.81
N MET A 200 -9.86 8.02 0.63
CA MET A 200 -9.11 6.79 0.43
C MET A 200 -8.56 6.76 -1.00
N GLY A 201 -7.30 6.36 -1.16
CA GLY A 201 -6.74 5.99 -2.46
C GLY A 201 -6.85 4.49 -2.70
N LEU A 202 -7.00 4.09 -3.95
CA LEU A 202 -6.98 2.70 -4.38
C LEU A 202 -6.20 2.59 -5.68
N SER A 203 -5.17 1.75 -5.72
CA SER A 203 -4.56 1.28 -6.96
C SER A 203 -5.04 -0.11 -7.29
N ILE A 204 -5.38 -0.32 -8.55
CA ILE A 204 -5.81 -1.62 -9.08
C ILE A 204 -4.80 -2.04 -10.14
N ALA A 205 -4.22 -3.22 -10.01
CA ALA A 205 -3.28 -3.77 -10.97
C ALA A 205 -4.03 -4.55 -12.04
N GLU A 206 -4.15 -4.05 -13.27
CA GLU A 206 -4.82 -4.77 -14.39
C GLU A 206 -3.81 -5.48 -15.33
N GLY A 207 -2.55 -5.63 -14.89
CA GLY A 207 -1.46 -6.18 -15.70
C GLY A 207 -0.53 -5.10 -16.25
N GLU A 208 0.27 -5.46 -17.27
CA GLU A 208 1.36 -4.61 -17.79
C GLU A 208 0.87 -3.36 -18.57
N GLU A 209 -0.42 -3.28 -18.94
CA GLU A 209 -0.92 -2.25 -19.85
C GLU A 209 -1.72 -1.14 -19.15
N THR A 210 -2.49 -1.45 -18.09
CA THR A 210 -3.24 -0.45 -17.33
C THR A 210 -3.23 -0.77 -15.84
N SER A 211 -3.20 0.27 -15.02
CA SER A 211 -3.41 0.18 -13.57
C SER A 211 -3.99 1.51 -13.14
N PRO A 212 -5.30 1.61 -12.87
CA PRO A 212 -5.86 2.89 -12.51
C PRO A 212 -5.72 3.18 -11.02
N VAL A 213 -5.54 4.46 -10.70
CA VAL A 213 -5.86 5.02 -9.39
C VAL A 213 -7.33 5.40 -9.35
N LEU A 214 -7.99 5.01 -8.26
CA LEU A 214 -9.26 5.59 -7.82
C LEU A 214 -9.01 6.44 -6.57
N TRP A 215 -9.47 7.69 -6.60
CA TRP A 215 -9.44 8.60 -5.45
C TRP A 215 -10.87 8.84 -4.97
N GLY A 216 -11.18 8.28 -3.80
CA GLY A 216 -12.52 8.26 -3.23
C GLY A 216 -12.69 9.27 -2.11
N ARG A 217 -13.85 9.95 -2.08
CA ARG A 217 -14.31 10.79 -0.96
C ARG A 217 -15.72 10.37 -0.53
N TRP A 218 -15.89 10.14 0.76
CA TRP A 218 -17.16 9.83 1.41
C TRP A 218 -17.52 10.91 2.43
N ASP A 219 -18.63 11.61 2.20
CA ASP A 219 -19.09 12.68 3.10
C ASP A 219 -20.08 12.20 4.19
N GLY A 220 -20.34 10.90 4.27
CA GLY A 220 -21.40 10.31 5.11
C GLY A 220 -22.71 10.04 4.38
N THR A 221 -22.87 10.54 3.16
CA THR A 221 -24.08 10.38 2.33
C THR A 221 -23.79 10.04 0.87
N GLN A 222 -22.76 10.63 0.28
CA GLN A 222 -22.39 10.46 -1.12
C GLN A 222 -20.91 10.06 -1.25
N LEU A 223 -20.68 9.04 -2.08
CA LEU A 223 -19.36 8.64 -2.54
C LEU A 223 -19.06 9.34 -3.86
N THR A 224 -17.98 10.09 -3.90
CA THR A 224 -17.42 10.67 -5.13
C THR A 224 -16.11 9.96 -5.44
N VAL A 225 -15.92 9.53 -6.69
CA VAL A 225 -14.70 8.84 -7.14
C VAL A 225 -14.11 9.57 -8.34
N GLN A 226 -12.83 9.88 -8.27
CA GLN A 226 -12.02 10.32 -9.40
C GLN A 226 -11.14 9.17 -9.88
N ARG A 227 -10.91 9.07 -11.19
CA ARG A 227 -10.14 7.98 -11.80
C ARG A 227 -8.99 8.53 -12.64
N PHE A 228 -7.81 7.93 -12.46
CA PHE A 228 -6.59 8.20 -13.22
C PHE A 228 -6.17 6.87 -13.86
N ILE A 229 -6.19 6.76 -15.20
CA ILE A 229 -6.23 5.46 -15.90
C ILE A 229 -4.83 4.83 -16.11
N GLU A 230 -3.78 5.64 -16.08
CA GLU A 230 -2.40 5.22 -16.38
C GLU A 230 -1.46 5.51 -15.21
N GLU A 231 -1.99 5.54 -13.98
CA GLU A 231 -1.26 5.94 -12.79
C GLU A 231 -1.35 4.90 -11.67
N VAL A 232 -0.26 4.72 -10.96
CA VAL A 232 -0.11 3.90 -9.76
C VAL A 232 0.09 4.82 -8.56
N PHE A 233 -0.66 4.60 -7.50
CA PHE A 233 -0.63 5.40 -6.28
C PHE A 233 0.59 4.99 -5.45
N LEU A 234 1.30 5.98 -4.90
CA LEU A 234 2.51 5.74 -4.13
C LEU A 234 2.34 6.12 -2.65
N ALA A 235 1.89 7.34 -2.37
CA ALA A 235 1.81 7.83 -1.00
C ALA A 235 0.92 9.08 -0.86
N VAL A 236 0.42 9.30 0.36
CA VAL A 236 -0.30 10.53 0.77
C VAL A 236 0.59 11.34 1.71
N SER A 237 0.60 12.67 1.60
CA SER A 237 1.36 13.54 2.52
C SER A 237 0.78 13.50 3.94
N PRO A 238 1.59 13.72 5.00
CA PRO A 238 1.11 13.74 6.37
C PRO A 238 -0.02 14.75 6.65
N SER A 239 -0.03 15.90 5.97
CA SER A 239 -1.12 16.87 6.05
C SER A 239 -2.39 16.40 5.35
N GLY A 240 -2.28 15.46 4.42
CA GLY A 240 -3.36 15.06 3.52
C GLY A 240 -3.61 16.04 2.38
N GLU A 241 -2.80 17.08 2.20
CA GLU A 241 -3.04 18.06 1.13
C GLU A 241 -2.61 17.55 -0.25
N HIS A 242 -1.73 16.55 -0.29
CA HIS A 242 -1.17 16.03 -1.53
C HIS A 242 -1.09 14.51 -1.54
N PHE A 243 -1.08 13.93 -2.74
CA PHE A 243 -0.67 12.56 -2.96
C PHE A 243 0.27 12.45 -4.16
N LEU A 244 1.05 11.37 -4.18
CA LEU A 244 2.03 11.07 -5.21
C LEU A 244 1.60 9.83 -5.98
N THR A 245 1.72 9.90 -7.30
CA THR A 245 1.54 8.76 -8.21
C THR A 245 2.74 8.63 -9.15
N THR A 246 2.83 7.52 -9.86
CA THR A 246 3.72 7.33 -11.01
C THR A 246 2.96 6.69 -12.15
N ASP A 247 3.42 6.84 -13.39
CA ASP A 247 2.82 6.15 -14.52
C ASP A 247 3.20 4.66 -14.53
N THR A 248 2.47 3.83 -15.27
CA THR A 248 2.77 2.38 -15.39
C THR A 248 4.14 2.09 -16.01
N GLY A 249 4.71 3.04 -16.76
CA GLY A 249 6.06 2.96 -17.28
C GLY A 249 7.14 3.49 -16.32
N GLN A 250 6.75 3.97 -15.14
CA GLN A 250 7.64 4.49 -14.10
C GLN A 250 8.51 5.66 -14.58
N TRP A 251 8.03 6.43 -15.58
CA TRP A 251 8.81 7.48 -16.22
C TRP A 251 8.82 8.77 -15.41
N ALA A 252 7.76 9.07 -14.68
CA ALA A 252 7.63 10.28 -13.90
C ALA A 252 6.90 10.05 -12.57
N LEU A 253 7.21 10.90 -11.60
CA LEU A 253 6.40 11.07 -10.41
C LEU A 253 5.48 12.27 -10.61
N TYR A 254 4.23 12.15 -10.20
CA TYR A 254 3.22 13.19 -10.31
C TYR A 254 2.72 13.56 -8.92
N LEU A 255 2.71 14.86 -8.62
CA LEU A 255 2.16 15.39 -7.39
C LEU A 255 0.76 15.95 -7.66
N HIS A 256 -0.22 15.44 -6.94
CA HIS A 256 -1.61 15.86 -7.06
C HIS A 256 -2.07 16.60 -5.81
N GLN A 257 -3.00 17.54 -5.99
CA GLN A 257 -3.78 18.09 -4.89
C GLN A 257 -4.83 17.06 -4.46
N ALA A 258 -4.92 16.78 -3.16
CA ALA A 258 -5.84 15.76 -2.66
C ALA A 258 -7.33 16.17 -2.74
N GLU A 259 -7.64 17.46 -2.67
CA GLU A 259 -9.02 17.95 -2.67
C GLU A 259 -9.78 17.59 -3.96
N ASP A 260 -9.11 17.75 -5.11
CA ASP A 260 -9.74 17.62 -6.42
C ASP A 260 -8.94 16.77 -7.43
N GLY A 261 -7.81 16.20 -7.01
CA GLY A 261 -6.99 15.31 -7.84
C GLY A 261 -6.16 16.03 -8.90
N THR A 262 -6.16 17.36 -8.95
CA THR A 262 -5.44 18.13 -9.97
C THR A 262 -3.93 17.84 -9.90
N GLU A 263 -3.32 17.45 -11.03
CA GLU A 263 -1.87 17.38 -11.16
C GLU A 263 -1.29 18.79 -10.99
N LEU A 264 -0.45 18.97 -9.97
CA LEU A 264 0.22 20.23 -9.71
C LEU A 264 1.56 20.31 -10.44
N ARG A 265 2.34 19.23 -10.39
CA ARG A 265 3.73 19.16 -10.86
C ARG A 265 4.14 17.71 -11.12
N ARG A 266 5.22 17.52 -11.87
CA ARG A 266 5.83 16.21 -12.10
C ARG A 266 7.35 16.25 -12.14
N LEU A 267 7.98 15.09 -11.93
CA LEU A 267 9.43 14.89 -11.98
C LEU A 267 9.77 13.65 -12.81
N ASN A 268 10.34 13.84 -13.99
CA ASN A 268 10.77 12.76 -14.87
C ASN A 268 12.02 12.06 -14.32
N ALA A 269 12.03 10.73 -14.31
CA ALA A 269 13.16 9.92 -13.85
C ALA A 269 14.43 10.21 -14.67
N GLN A 270 14.31 10.23 -16.01
CA GLN A 270 15.42 10.46 -16.94
C GLN A 270 16.13 11.80 -16.71
N ASP A 271 15.40 12.83 -16.29
CA ASP A 271 15.95 14.17 -16.05
C ASP A 271 16.49 14.34 -14.62
N ALA A 272 15.96 13.56 -13.68
CA ALA A 272 16.23 13.69 -12.25
C ALA A 272 17.43 12.85 -11.81
N VAL A 273 17.43 11.57 -12.16
CA VAL A 273 18.33 10.56 -11.58
C VAL A 273 19.13 9.84 -12.67
N PRO A 274 20.38 9.42 -12.40
CA PRO A 274 21.14 8.68 -13.41
C PRO A 274 20.56 7.28 -13.62
N PRO A 275 20.58 6.75 -14.85
CA PRO A 275 20.13 5.39 -15.13
C PRO A 275 20.99 4.36 -14.35
N PRO A 276 20.43 3.19 -14.06
CA PRO A 276 21.18 2.12 -13.43
C PRO A 276 22.30 1.60 -14.37
N PRO A 277 23.41 1.05 -13.84
CA PRO A 277 24.47 0.51 -14.68
C PRO A 277 23.95 -0.60 -15.62
N GLY A 278 24.17 -0.43 -16.92
CA GLY A 278 23.73 -1.39 -17.94
C GLY A 278 22.32 -1.14 -18.50
N ASP A 279 21.61 -0.14 -18.00
CA ASP A 279 20.36 0.38 -18.60
C ASP A 279 20.61 1.77 -19.20
N ASP A 280 19.85 2.12 -20.23
CA ASP A 280 19.88 3.45 -20.84
C ASP A 280 18.85 4.41 -20.21
N ARG A 281 17.97 3.90 -19.34
CA ARG A 281 16.85 4.66 -18.75
C ARG A 281 16.75 4.48 -17.24
N ALA A 282 16.42 5.57 -16.56
CA ALA A 282 16.01 5.52 -15.16
C ALA A 282 14.48 5.37 -15.08
N ARG A 283 14.02 4.60 -14.10
CA ARG A 283 12.61 4.41 -13.76
C ARG A 283 12.42 4.60 -12.26
N TRP A 284 11.35 5.27 -11.85
CA TRP A 284 10.94 5.35 -10.45
C TRP A 284 10.46 3.98 -9.95
N ASP A 285 10.37 3.75 -8.65
CA ASP A 285 9.75 2.54 -8.10
C ASP A 285 8.23 2.70 -7.95
N PHE A 286 7.50 1.59 -7.81
CA PHE A 286 6.06 1.60 -7.51
C PHE A 286 5.74 1.84 -6.03
N GLU A 287 6.73 2.23 -5.23
CA GLU A 287 6.63 2.48 -3.80
C GLU A 287 7.40 3.77 -3.45
N ALA A 288 6.79 4.60 -2.61
CA ALA A 288 7.40 5.81 -2.08
C ALA A 288 6.85 6.11 -0.68
N ALA A 289 7.48 7.06 0.02
CA ALA A 289 7.05 7.50 1.34
C ALA A 289 7.01 9.02 1.45
N PHE A 290 6.02 9.56 2.16
CA PHE A 290 6.04 10.92 2.66
C PHE A 290 6.27 10.93 4.18
N PRO A 291 7.53 11.01 4.65
CA PRO A 291 7.78 11.29 6.06
C PRO A 291 7.30 12.70 6.46
N TYR A 292 7.33 13.66 5.53
CA TYR A 292 7.05 15.07 5.78
C TYR A 292 6.34 15.72 4.58
N ASP A 293 5.58 16.80 4.80
CA ASP A 293 4.87 17.50 3.70
C ASP A 293 5.82 18.15 2.68
N ASP A 294 7.04 18.47 3.11
CA ASP A 294 8.07 19.09 2.27
C ASP A 294 9.11 18.11 1.72
N THR A 295 8.95 16.80 1.99
CA THR A 295 9.93 15.79 1.61
C THR A 295 9.27 14.45 1.31
N ALA A 296 9.42 13.97 0.09
CA ALA A 296 9.16 12.59 -0.28
C ALA A 296 10.46 11.79 -0.41
N VAL A 297 10.38 10.49 -0.12
CA VAL A 297 11.44 9.51 -0.34
C VAL A 297 10.96 8.53 -1.40
N ALA A 298 11.64 8.46 -2.54
CA ALA A 298 11.29 7.57 -3.63
C ALA A 298 12.46 6.64 -4.01
N GLY A 299 12.14 5.40 -4.37
CA GLY A 299 13.10 4.47 -4.96
C GLY A 299 13.22 4.65 -6.47
N THR A 300 14.28 4.10 -7.06
CA THR A 300 14.33 3.83 -8.50
C THR A 300 14.39 2.33 -8.73
N GLU A 301 13.75 1.87 -9.81
CA GLU A 301 13.68 0.46 -10.18
C GLU A 301 15.08 -0.20 -10.28
N HIS A 302 15.10 -1.53 -10.18
CA HIS A 302 16.17 -2.45 -10.62
C HIS A 302 17.36 -2.80 -9.72
N HIS A 303 17.38 -2.45 -8.42
CA HIS A 303 18.47 -2.93 -7.57
C HIS A 303 18.01 -3.40 -6.19
N ALA A 304 17.38 -4.57 -6.12
CA ALA A 304 17.16 -5.28 -4.86
C ALA A 304 18.47 -5.51 -4.08
N GLU A 305 19.61 -5.60 -4.77
CA GLU A 305 20.93 -5.76 -4.14
C GLU A 305 21.56 -4.45 -3.64
N THR A 306 21.15 -3.30 -4.18
CA THR A 306 21.66 -1.98 -3.74
C THR A 306 20.58 -0.92 -3.94
N PRO A 307 19.65 -0.77 -2.97
CA PRO A 307 18.55 0.18 -3.09
C PRO A 307 19.05 1.61 -3.29
N ARG A 308 18.41 2.32 -4.22
CA ARG A 308 18.71 3.71 -4.56
C ARG A 308 17.52 4.58 -4.18
N HIS A 309 17.60 5.20 -3.01
CA HIS A 309 16.55 6.06 -2.49
C HIS A 309 16.93 7.53 -2.64
N TRP A 310 15.95 8.35 -2.96
CA TRP A 310 16.11 9.74 -3.33
C TRP A 310 15.19 10.63 -2.51
N LEU A 311 15.70 11.79 -2.10
CA LEU A 311 14.89 12.84 -1.49
C LEU A 311 14.35 13.77 -2.56
N ILE A 312 13.05 14.02 -2.52
CA ILE A 312 12.35 14.90 -3.45
C ILE A 312 11.67 15.99 -2.63
N ALA A 313 11.79 17.24 -3.08
CA ALA A 313 11.01 18.35 -2.54
C ALA A 313 9.67 18.43 -3.29
N PRO A 314 8.52 18.08 -2.70
CA PRO A 314 7.23 18.02 -3.39
C PRO A 314 6.80 19.40 -3.91
N GLY A 315 6.97 20.45 -3.11
CA GLY A 315 6.56 21.81 -3.48
C GLY A 315 7.17 22.33 -4.80
N THR A 316 8.32 21.81 -5.20
CA THR A 316 8.99 22.13 -6.47
C THR A 316 9.10 20.95 -7.42
N MET A 317 8.79 19.72 -6.96
CA MET A 317 9.11 18.46 -7.62
C MET A 317 10.56 18.40 -8.12
N THR A 318 11.51 18.70 -7.24
CA THR A 318 12.94 18.67 -7.56
C THR A 318 13.69 17.67 -6.70
N LEU A 319 14.66 16.97 -7.30
CA LEU A 319 15.58 16.10 -6.58
C LEU A 319 16.47 16.91 -5.63
N ARG A 320 16.46 16.57 -4.34
CA ARG A 320 17.37 17.13 -3.34
C ARG A 320 18.69 16.37 -3.29
N GLY A 321 18.64 15.04 -3.37
CA GLY A 321 19.83 14.21 -3.24
C GLY A 321 19.52 12.74 -3.00
N SER A 322 20.56 11.91 -2.88
CA SER A 322 20.43 10.49 -2.53
C SER A 322 20.45 10.28 -1.02
N VAL A 323 19.71 9.27 -0.55
CA VAL A 323 19.73 8.84 0.85
C VAL A 323 20.87 7.85 1.08
N VAL A 324 21.65 8.07 2.14
CA VAL A 324 22.70 7.15 2.61
C VAL A 324 22.25 6.56 3.93
N TYR A 325 22.26 5.23 4.02
CA TYR A 325 21.89 4.50 5.24
C TYR A 325 23.15 4.06 6.01
N PRO A 326 23.15 4.18 7.34
CA PRO A 326 24.26 3.70 8.18
C PRO A 326 24.32 2.17 8.28
N LEU A 327 23.30 1.46 7.80
CA LEU A 327 23.18 0.02 7.77
C LEU A 327 22.68 -0.42 6.38
N PRO A 328 22.99 -1.64 5.92
CA PRO A 328 22.42 -2.17 4.68
C PRO A 328 20.89 -2.20 4.73
N VAL A 329 20.25 -1.76 3.65
CA VAL A 329 18.79 -1.81 3.46
C VAL A 329 18.45 -2.60 2.21
N SER A 330 17.21 -3.09 2.12
CA SER A 330 16.68 -3.84 0.99
C SER A 330 15.28 -3.34 0.62
N GLY A 331 14.94 -3.45 -0.66
CA GLY A 331 13.63 -3.08 -1.19
C GLY A 331 13.38 -1.56 -1.23
N PRO A 332 12.15 -1.15 -1.58
CA PRO A 332 11.75 0.25 -1.68
C PRO A 332 11.65 0.94 -0.32
N PRO A 333 11.59 2.29 -0.29
CA PRO A 333 11.19 3.02 0.90
C PRO A 333 9.68 2.89 1.10
N LEU A 334 9.27 2.37 2.26
CA LEU A 334 7.87 2.20 2.62
C LEU A 334 7.43 3.29 3.59
N SER A 335 6.18 3.71 3.50
CA SER A 335 5.64 4.70 4.45
C SER A 335 5.60 4.15 5.87
N ALA A 336 6.06 4.95 6.83
CA ALA A 336 5.87 4.71 8.26
C ALA A 336 5.07 5.85 8.93
N GLY A 337 4.35 6.62 8.10
CA GLY A 337 3.57 7.77 8.50
C GLY A 337 4.41 9.00 8.81
N LYS A 338 3.81 9.97 9.49
CA LYS A 338 4.48 11.22 9.82
C LYS A 338 5.80 10.95 10.58
N ASP A 339 6.79 11.71 10.16
CA ASP A 339 8.14 11.80 10.70
C ASP A 339 9.06 10.60 10.44
N ALA A 340 8.61 9.59 9.70
CA ALA A 340 9.44 8.43 9.40
C ALA A 340 9.08 7.75 8.06
N TRP A 341 10.05 7.05 7.50
CA TRP A 341 9.82 5.98 6.52
C TRP A 341 10.51 4.70 7.02
N CYS A 342 10.26 3.56 6.38
CA CYS A 342 10.93 2.33 6.74
C CYS A 342 11.49 1.58 5.54
N THR A 343 12.43 0.68 5.83
CA THR A 343 12.99 -0.28 4.88
C THR A 343 13.09 -1.64 5.55
N LEU A 344 13.18 -2.70 4.76
CA LEU A 344 13.39 -4.05 5.27
C LEU A 344 14.88 -4.41 5.26
N SER A 345 15.24 -5.31 6.17
CA SER A 345 16.46 -6.11 6.08
C SER A 345 16.36 -7.10 4.91
N LYS A 346 17.50 -7.50 4.35
CA LYS A 346 17.55 -8.40 3.18
C LYS A 346 16.89 -9.77 3.42
N ASP A 347 16.98 -10.27 4.65
CA ASP A 347 16.36 -11.53 5.06
C ASP A 347 14.91 -11.36 5.55
N GLN A 348 14.38 -10.13 5.52
CA GLN A 348 13.04 -9.75 5.94
C GLN A 348 12.73 -10.04 7.42
N THR A 349 13.76 -10.28 8.25
CA THR A 349 13.59 -10.57 9.69
C THR A 349 13.43 -9.30 10.53
N SER A 350 13.76 -8.15 9.97
CA SER A 350 13.77 -6.86 10.63
C SER A 350 13.30 -5.73 9.72
N LEU A 351 12.61 -4.77 10.31
CA LEU A 351 12.20 -3.50 9.71
C LEU A 351 12.96 -2.35 10.40
N HIS A 352 13.53 -1.45 9.62
CA HIS A 352 14.26 -0.28 10.11
C HIS A 352 13.43 0.98 9.86
N LEU A 353 13.21 1.76 10.92
CA LEU A 353 12.53 3.06 10.88
C LEU A 353 13.57 4.17 10.79
N TRP A 354 13.37 5.07 9.85
CA TRP A 354 14.34 6.11 9.49
C TRP A 354 13.71 7.49 9.55
N ASP A 355 14.54 8.48 9.86
CA ASP A 355 14.21 9.89 9.70
C ASP A 355 15.37 10.70 9.12
N LEU A 356 15.11 11.98 8.86
CA LEU A 356 16.12 12.95 8.39
C LEU A 356 16.43 13.95 9.52
N PRO A 357 17.62 13.87 10.16
CA PRO A 357 17.95 14.74 11.29
C PRO A 357 18.27 16.19 10.86
N ASN A 358 18.78 16.39 9.64
CA ASN A 358 19.14 17.70 9.08
C ASN A 358 18.34 17.91 7.80
N ARG A 359 17.37 18.83 7.85
CA ARG A 359 16.37 19.08 6.78
C ARG A 359 16.62 20.39 6.01
N GLU A 360 17.74 21.06 6.31
CA GLU A 360 18.22 22.29 5.65
C GLU A 360 19.08 21.98 4.42
#